data_AF-A0AAN7C7G6-F1
#
_entry.id   AF-A0AAN7C7G6-F1
#
_cell.length_a   1.000
_cell.length_b   1.000
_cell.length_c   1.000
_cell.angle_alpha   90.00
_cell.angle_beta   90.00
_cell.angle_gamma   90.00
#
_symmetry.space_group_name_H-M   'P 1'
#
loop_
_entity.id
_entity.type
_entity.pdbx_description
1 polymer ?
#
loop_
_entity_poly.entity_id
_entity_poly.type
_entity_poly.pdbx_seq_one_letter_code
_entity_poly.pdbx_strand_id
1 'polypeptide(L)'
;MEDPWTTTMAATAAAAVPRPLHALTPASLGALTSLKVVLNQSSCHQWTDSDSYPWDSYPPDSCPTCSHSGQEDVKYPFGAHQCKRYHGDRHSFPLLSPRLGGDDDERLAAAQVLLSEWHSAAAYVSAHIGSDRRLELALVCDIDPPQKYALDIAKCIVTPLRLLPPLKACHIRLGETADAGLSQPAQDAVQEACRIAIPYLKPSSTLTTFSTLPRELRLQILEYTDLITPWKEVIWNRQQRAYMLSCTPCVELCDFAFRPLGIHHRPGVAFGQCWPGDHMGCFCRRRHASFSIPGICQCWAPPGPDLFLICRSLYQDAQLVFFSANRFVVHDFDARFPARIPGIVTGYYLDDCFAASHFLREVVPVHSLAYIRFLELVFPPYEWHSPTPEGSGKLLRAYGCILRPLKQLATRDNRLARFYTRFNYPTHVHEDMQVKERKALKAAAVRTVMGDRYNSLYANNKSEPPPSVWELVIDHRSGIFR
;
A
#
# COMPACT_ATOMS: atom_id res chain seq x y z
N MET A 1 11.45 52.74 7.71
CA MET A 1 12.21 51.51 8.04
C MET A 1 11.45 50.39 7.36
N GLU A 2 11.88 50.08 6.14
CA GLU A 2 11.33 48.97 5.36
C GLU A 2 12.10 47.71 5.75
N ASP A 3 11.35 46.62 5.91
CA ASP A 3 11.82 45.34 6.43
C ASP A 3 12.68 44.64 5.34
N PRO A 4 13.98 44.36 5.58
CA PRO A 4 14.88 43.82 4.55
C PRO A 4 14.65 42.34 4.21
N TRP A 5 13.65 41.67 4.81
CA TRP A 5 13.47 40.22 4.72
C TRP A 5 12.43 39.76 3.68
N THR A 6 11.59 40.65 3.16
CA THR A 6 10.51 40.26 2.23
C THR A 6 10.92 40.13 0.76
N THR A 7 12.08 40.66 0.36
CA THR A 7 12.47 40.70 -1.08
C THR A 7 13.44 39.58 -1.49
N THR A 8 13.94 38.76 -0.56
CA THR A 8 15.01 37.78 -0.88
C THR A 8 14.51 36.33 -1.04
N MET A 9 13.25 36.02 -0.70
CA MET A 9 12.73 34.65 -0.82
C MET A 9 12.08 34.30 -2.18
N ALA A 10 11.92 35.25 -3.10
CA ALA A 10 11.29 34.99 -4.40
C ALA A 10 12.24 34.38 -5.46
N ALA A 11 13.52 34.12 -5.15
CA ALA A 11 14.54 33.76 -6.15
C ALA A 11 15.18 32.37 -5.98
N THR A 12 14.66 31.49 -5.12
CA THR A 12 15.28 30.17 -4.82
C THR A 12 14.34 28.98 -4.97
N ALA A 13 13.48 29.01 -6.00
CA ALA A 13 12.78 27.82 -6.50
C ALA A 13 13.14 27.50 -7.96
N ALA A 14 14.35 27.85 -8.40
CA ALA A 14 14.90 27.36 -9.65
C ALA A 14 15.25 25.87 -9.48
N ALA A 15 14.25 25.01 -9.70
CA ALA A 15 14.46 23.58 -9.91
C ALA A 15 15.63 23.43 -10.90
N ALA A 16 16.65 22.65 -10.51
CA ALA A 16 17.86 22.47 -11.31
C ALA A 16 17.47 21.91 -12.70
N VAL A 17 17.46 22.82 -13.66
CA VAL A 17 17.27 22.62 -15.10
C VAL A 17 18.06 21.39 -15.59
N PRO A 18 17.50 20.49 -16.44
CA PRO A 18 18.14 19.26 -16.94
C PRO A 18 19.36 19.44 -17.87
N ARG A 19 20.05 20.60 -17.81
CA ARG A 19 21.40 20.84 -18.37
C ARG A 19 22.41 19.71 -18.10
N PRO A 20 22.38 18.95 -16.99
CA PRO A 20 23.31 17.84 -16.77
C PRO A 20 23.30 16.77 -17.87
N LEU A 21 22.18 16.52 -18.56
CA LEU A 21 22.13 15.50 -19.61
C LEU A 21 22.90 15.91 -20.87
N HIS A 22 22.90 17.20 -21.21
CA HIS A 22 23.69 17.73 -22.32
C HIS A 22 25.20 17.77 -22.03
N ALA A 23 25.60 17.60 -20.77
CA ALA A 23 27.00 17.49 -20.39
C ALA A 23 27.57 16.08 -20.59
N LEU A 24 26.72 15.07 -20.81
CA LEU A 24 27.16 13.70 -21.09
C LEU A 24 27.65 13.59 -22.53
N THR A 25 28.81 12.94 -22.73
CA THR A 25 29.32 12.72 -24.09
C THR A 25 28.48 11.68 -24.83
N PRO A 26 28.47 11.72 -26.19
CA PRO A 26 27.86 10.67 -27.01
C PRO A 26 28.30 9.24 -26.62
N ALA A 27 29.59 9.05 -26.33
CA ALA A 27 30.14 7.76 -25.93
C ALA A 27 29.60 7.30 -24.56
N SER A 28 29.46 8.23 -23.60
CA SER A 28 28.85 7.94 -22.31
C SER A 28 27.39 7.53 -22.47
N LEU A 29 26.60 8.29 -23.24
CA LEU A 29 25.19 7.99 -23.51
C LEU A 29 25.00 6.63 -24.21
N GLY A 30 25.84 6.31 -25.20
CA GLY A 30 25.79 5.02 -25.89
C GLY A 30 26.18 3.82 -25.03
N ALA A 31 26.86 4.05 -23.90
CA ALA A 31 27.24 3.01 -22.94
C ALA A 31 26.27 2.86 -21.75
N LEU A 32 25.28 3.77 -21.60
CA LEU A 32 24.34 3.72 -20.49
C LEU A 32 23.44 2.49 -20.57
N THR A 33 23.37 1.75 -19.47
CA THR A 33 22.42 0.65 -19.27
C THR A 33 21.24 1.05 -18.38
N SER A 34 21.39 2.09 -17.56
CA SER A 34 20.35 2.62 -16.68
C SER A 34 20.47 4.14 -16.61
N LEU A 35 19.34 4.83 -16.69
CA LEU A 35 19.24 6.28 -16.55
C LEU A 35 18.03 6.63 -15.69
N LYS A 36 18.23 7.45 -14.66
CA LYS A 36 17.15 8.06 -13.88
C LYS A 36 17.10 9.56 -14.15
N VAL A 37 15.97 10.02 -14.68
CA VAL A 37 15.66 11.43 -14.89
C VAL A 37 14.66 11.86 -13.82
N VAL A 38 15.04 12.88 -13.04
CA VAL A 38 14.17 13.49 -12.04
C VAL A 38 13.92 14.94 -12.48
N LEU A 39 12.71 15.22 -12.96
CA LEU A 39 12.27 16.57 -13.31
C LEU A 39 11.73 17.29 -12.07
N ASN A 40 10.93 16.57 -11.28
CA ASN A 40 10.43 17.00 -9.98
C ASN A 40 10.19 15.76 -9.11
N GLN A 41 10.61 15.78 -7.85
CA GLN A 41 10.34 14.67 -6.94
C GLN A 41 9.93 15.23 -5.59
N SER A 42 8.67 15.03 -5.22
CA SER A 42 8.25 15.29 -3.85
C SER A 42 8.70 14.13 -2.96
N SER A 43 9.13 14.51 -1.75
CA SER A 43 9.59 13.54 -0.76
C SER A 43 8.46 12.59 -0.40
N CYS A 44 8.79 11.31 -0.33
CA CYS A 44 7.90 10.16 -0.31
C CYS A 44 6.97 9.96 0.89
N HIS A 45 6.78 10.99 1.71
CA HIS A 45 6.06 10.85 2.95
C HIS A 45 4.60 11.21 2.74
N GLN A 46 3.85 10.19 2.34
CA GLN A 46 2.40 10.19 2.14
C GLN A 46 1.69 11.05 3.19
N TRP A 47 1.11 12.17 2.75
CA TRP A 47 0.29 13.03 3.60
C TRP A 47 -0.83 12.17 4.20
N THR A 48 -0.87 12.03 5.52
CA THR A 48 -2.03 11.42 6.16
C THR A 48 -3.11 12.48 6.22
N ASP A 49 -4.20 12.29 5.49
CA ASP A 49 -5.44 13.07 5.63
C ASP A 49 -5.92 12.94 7.08
N SER A 50 -5.42 13.80 7.96
CA SER A 50 -6.01 14.04 9.26
C SER A 50 -6.83 15.31 9.14
N ASP A 51 -8.06 15.17 8.67
CA ASP A 51 -9.12 16.20 8.75
C ASP A 51 -9.42 16.65 10.20
N SER A 52 -8.72 16.10 11.19
CA SER A 52 -8.93 16.37 12.61
C SER A 52 -8.16 17.58 13.16
N TYR A 53 -7.37 18.31 12.36
CA TYR A 53 -6.65 19.50 12.83
C TYR A 53 -6.78 20.71 11.91
N PRO A 54 -7.09 21.91 12.44
CA PRO A 54 -7.11 23.16 11.67
C PRO A 54 -5.75 23.44 11.03
N TRP A 55 -5.77 23.65 9.71
CA TRP A 55 -4.62 23.81 8.81
C TRP A 55 -3.79 25.08 9.06
N ASP A 56 -4.37 26.10 9.70
CA ASP A 56 -3.73 27.41 9.93
C ASP A 56 -2.61 27.43 10.98
N SER A 57 -2.39 26.34 11.71
CA SER A 57 -1.50 26.37 12.89
C SER A 57 -0.06 25.92 12.62
N TYR A 58 0.29 25.51 11.40
CA TYR A 58 1.60 24.92 11.10
C TYR A 58 2.53 25.90 10.39
N PRO A 59 3.78 26.05 10.83
CA PRO A 59 4.77 26.84 10.11
C PRO A 59 5.04 26.20 8.73
N PRO A 60 5.17 27.01 7.66
CA PRO A 60 5.30 26.56 6.27
C PRO A 60 6.50 25.64 6.00
N ASP A 61 7.48 25.61 6.91
CA ASP A 61 8.71 24.82 6.78
C ASP A 61 8.65 23.42 7.45
N SER A 62 7.51 23.05 8.03
CA SER A 62 7.36 21.76 8.71
C SER A 62 6.86 20.68 7.75
N CYS A 63 7.66 19.63 7.54
CA CYS A 63 7.23 18.45 6.78
C CYS A 63 6.07 17.78 7.53
N PRO A 64 4.85 17.77 6.98
CA PRO A 64 3.64 17.41 7.72
C PRO A 64 3.56 15.92 8.07
N THR A 65 4.33 15.07 7.41
CA THR A 65 4.46 13.65 7.74
C THR A 65 5.52 13.40 8.81
N CYS A 66 6.46 14.33 8.99
CA CYS A 66 7.41 14.35 10.10
C CYS A 66 6.90 15.20 11.27
N SER A 67 5.59 15.52 11.33
CA SER A 67 4.94 16.40 12.31
C SER A 67 5.44 16.13 13.72
N HIS A 68 6.37 16.96 14.16
CA HIS A 68 6.41 17.42 15.53
C HIS A 68 5.27 18.42 15.59
N SER A 69 4.24 18.13 16.37
CA SER A 69 3.43 19.20 16.91
C SER A 69 4.42 20.20 17.53
N GLY A 70 4.26 21.49 17.26
CA GLY A 70 5.07 22.54 17.90
C GLY A 70 4.87 22.62 19.43
N GLN A 71 4.42 21.55 20.08
CA GLN A 71 4.49 21.39 21.51
C GLN A 71 5.89 20.91 21.89
N GLU A 72 6.66 21.83 22.47
CA GLU A 72 8.00 21.61 23.01
C GLU A 72 8.08 20.48 24.08
N ASP A 73 6.96 19.88 24.49
CA ASP A 73 6.89 18.96 25.63
C ASP A 73 6.83 17.45 25.29
N VAL A 74 6.68 17.04 24.01
CA VAL A 74 6.65 15.60 23.68
C VAL A 74 8.05 15.10 23.32
N LYS A 75 8.66 14.41 24.30
CA LYS A 75 10.00 13.82 24.43
C LYS A 75 10.49 12.84 23.33
N TYR A 76 10.10 12.99 22.06
CA TYR A 76 10.59 12.15 20.96
C TYR A 76 11.39 12.96 19.92
N PRO A 77 12.63 13.38 20.19
CA PRO A 77 13.44 14.27 19.33
C PRO A 77 13.91 13.66 18.00
N PHE A 78 13.40 12.50 17.57
CA PHE A 78 13.98 11.74 16.47
C PHE A 78 13.43 12.09 15.08
N GLY A 79 12.19 12.58 14.93
CA GLY A 79 11.56 12.72 13.61
C GLY A 79 12.14 13.82 12.70
N ALA A 80 12.22 15.07 13.16
CA ALA A 80 12.66 16.19 12.32
C ALA A 80 14.15 16.11 11.98
N HIS A 81 14.99 15.71 12.94
CA HIS A 81 16.41 15.49 12.71
C HIS A 81 16.64 14.33 11.73
N GLN A 82 15.84 13.25 11.79
CA GLN A 82 15.93 12.18 10.80
C GLN A 82 15.48 12.62 9.41
N CYS A 83 14.38 13.37 9.28
CA CYS A 83 13.95 13.85 7.97
C CYS A 83 15.00 14.78 7.33
N LYS A 84 15.52 15.77 8.07
CA LYS A 84 16.61 16.64 7.58
C LYS A 84 17.91 15.87 7.30
N ARG A 85 18.26 14.89 8.14
CA ARG A 85 19.47 14.05 7.98
C ARG A 85 19.39 13.08 6.80
N TYR A 86 18.23 12.51 6.52
CA TYR A 86 18.04 11.51 5.46
C TYR A 86 17.55 12.10 4.14
N HIS A 87 16.84 13.23 4.18
CA HIS A 87 16.24 13.85 2.98
C HIS A 87 16.86 15.20 2.61
N GLY A 88 17.59 15.89 3.50
CA GLY A 88 18.21 17.19 3.21
C GLY A 88 17.22 18.21 2.63
N ASP A 89 17.68 19.10 1.76
CA ASP A 89 16.86 20.08 1.01
C ASP A 89 16.06 19.45 -0.15
N ARG A 90 15.85 18.12 -0.17
CA ARG A 90 15.21 17.39 -1.29
C ARG A 90 13.69 17.33 -1.19
N HIS A 91 13.08 18.24 -0.44
CA HIS A 91 11.64 18.40 -0.35
C HIS A 91 11.17 19.40 -1.41
N SER A 92 11.04 18.96 -2.66
CA SER A 92 10.33 19.75 -3.67
C SER A 92 8.83 19.56 -3.49
N PHE A 93 8.05 20.64 -3.61
CA PHE A 93 6.60 20.49 -3.75
C PHE A 93 6.28 19.81 -5.09
N PRO A 94 5.13 19.12 -5.21
CA PRO A 94 4.65 18.67 -6.50
C PRO A 94 4.57 19.83 -7.50
N LEU A 95 4.85 19.55 -8.77
CA LEU A 95 4.78 20.54 -9.84
C LEU A 95 3.35 21.08 -9.90
N LEU A 96 3.23 22.40 -10.06
CA LEU A 96 1.97 23.17 -9.99
C LEU A 96 1.37 23.33 -8.58
N SER A 97 2.03 22.88 -7.50
CA SER A 97 1.50 23.06 -6.15
C SER A 97 1.27 24.55 -5.83
N PRO A 98 0.10 24.94 -5.27
CA PRO A 98 -0.18 26.32 -4.86
C PRO A 98 0.79 26.85 -3.81
N ARG A 99 1.48 25.95 -3.10
CA ARG A 99 2.48 26.28 -2.06
C ARG A 99 3.76 26.88 -2.62
N LEU A 100 4.00 26.75 -3.92
CA LEU A 100 5.12 27.43 -4.58
C LEU A 100 4.93 28.95 -4.67
N GLY A 101 3.76 29.46 -4.26
CA GLY A 101 3.38 30.85 -4.50
C GLY A 101 3.08 31.09 -5.98
N GLY A 102 2.80 32.36 -6.31
CA GLY A 102 2.42 32.77 -7.66
C GLY A 102 1.01 32.34 -8.06
N ASP A 103 0.46 33.02 -9.06
CA ASP A 103 -0.80 32.60 -9.66
C ASP A 103 -0.63 31.30 -10.49
N ASP A 104 -1.73 30.76 -11.02
CA ASP A 104 -1.70 29.54 -11.82
C ASP A 104 -0.88 29.71 -13.11
N ASP A 105 -0.81 30.92 -13.67
CA ASP A 105 -0.13 31.20 -14.93
C ASP A 105 1.39 31.25 -14.75
N GLU A 106 1.89 31.83 -13.65
CA GLU A 106 3.30 31.81 -13.28
C GLU A 106 3.80 30.37 -13.05
N ARG A 107 3.03 29.56 -12.32
CA ARG A 107 3.36 28.14 -12.08
C ARG A 107 3.35 27.34 -13.39
N LEU A 108 2.40 27.61 -14.27
CA LEU A 108 2.33 26.98 -15.59
C LEU A 108 3.50 27.38 -16.48
N ALA A 109 3.88 28.66 -16.49
CA ALA A 109 5.03 29.14 -17.24
C ALA A 109 6.34 28.49 -16.76
N ALA A 110 6.54 28.37 -15.44
CA ALA A 110 7.68 27.67 -14.87
C ALA A 110 7.72 26.20 -15.28
N ALA A 111 6.57 25.52 -15.26
CA ALA A 111 6.46 24.14 -15.75
C ALA A 111 6.80 24.03 -17.24
N GLN A 112 6.36 24.96 -18.08
CA GLN A 112 6.66 24.95 -19.52
C GLN A 112 8.15 25.11 -19.84
N VAL A 113 8.89 25.92 -19.06
CA VAL A 113 10.35 26.02 -19.18
C VAL A 113 11.01 24.67 -18.89
N LEU A 114 10.64 24.01 -17.80
CA LEU A 114 11.15 22.67 -17.46
C LEU A 114 10.84 21.63 -18.56
N LEU A 115 9.63 21.66 -19.12
CA LEU A 115 9.20 20.73 -20.16
C LEU A 115 9.94 20.92 -21.49
N SER A 116 10.19 22.18 -21.88
CA SER A 116 10.93 22.49 -23.10
C SER A 116 12.39 22.03 -23.00
N GLU A 117 13.02 22.21 -21.83
CA GLU A 117 14.36 21.69 -21.57
C GLU A 117 14.39 20.16 -21.53
N TRP A 118 13.40 19.51 -20.91
CA TRP A 118 13.27 18.05 -20.94
C TRP A 118 13.13 17.51 -22.36
N HIS A 119 12.32 18.16 -23.21
CA HIS A 119 12.16 17.79 -24.61
C HIS A 119 13.49 17.86 -25.37
N SER A 120 14.26 18.95 -25.18
CA SER A 120 15.60 19.10 -25.76
C SER A 120 16.56 18.00 -25.28
N ALA A 121 16.57 17.71 -23.98
CA ALA A 121 17.43 16.69 -23.40
C ALA A 121 17.07 15.28 -23.92
N ALA A 122 15.78 14.95 -24.03
CA ALA A 122 15.33 13.68 -24.57
C ALA A 122 15.70 13.51 -26.04
N ALA A 123 15.59 14.56 -26.85
CA ALA A 123 16.05 14.54 -28.25
C ALA A 123 17.57 14.29 -28.34
N TYR A 124 18.36 14.96 -27.50
CA TYR A 124 19.80 14.74 -27.42
C TYR A 124 20.16 13.32 -26.99
N VAL A 125 19.48 12.80 -25.97
CA VAL A 125 19.66 11.45 -25.45
C VAL A 125 19.28 10.41 -26.52
N SER A 126 18.17 10.60 -27.23
CA SER A 126 17.75 9.75 -28.36
C SER A 126 18.82 9.66 -29.45
N ALA A 127 19.41 10.78 -29.84
CA ALA A 127 20.39 10.84 -30.93
C ALA A 127 21.68 10.05 -30.64
N HIS A 128 21.96 9.72 -29.38
CA HIS A 128 23.23 9.11 -28.95
C HIS A 128 23.09 7.75 -28.26
N ILE A 129 21.88 7.31 -27.93
CA ILE A 129 21.66 5.94 -27.43
C ILE A 129 21.60 4.95 -28.60
N GLY A 130 22.25 3.81 -28.42
CA GLY A 130 22.19 2.70 -29.39
C GLY A 130 20.78 2.10 -29.52
N SER A 131 20.48 1.52 -30.67
CA SER A 131 19.18 0.86 -30.95
C SER A 131 19.03 -0.53 -30.31
N ASP A 132 19.99 -0.96 -29.49
CA ASP A 132 20.15 -2.32 -28.97
C ASP A 132 19.26 -2.68 -27.76
N ARG A 133 18.29 -1.83 -27.41
CA ARG A 133 17.35 -2.01 -26.30
C ARG A 133 18.01 -2.32 -24.95
N ARG A 134 19.20 -1.77 -24.68
CA ARG A 134 19.87 -2.00 -23.38
C ARG A 134 19.45 -1.03 -22.28
N LEU A 135 18.94 0.14 -22.65
CA LEU A 135 18.66 1.20 -21.68
C LEU A 135 17.40 0.91 -20.86
N GLU A 136 17.55 0.95 -19.55
CA GLU A 136 16.50 1.01 -18.56
C GLU A 136 16.31 2.46 -18.08
N LEU A 137 15.10 3.01 -18.24
CA LEU A 137 14.83 4.41 -17.95
C LEU A 137 13.83 4.57 -16.81
N ALA A 138 14.18 5.36 -15.80
CA ALA A 138 13.28 5.83 -14.77
C ALA A 138 13.02 7.34 -14.93
N LEU A 139 11.75 7.76 -15.01
CA LEU A 139 11.33 9.15 -15.10
C LEU A 139 10.46 9.51 -13.89
N VAL A 140 10.86 10.52 -13.13
CA VAL A 140 10.11 11.02 -11.96
C VAL A 140 9.79 12.50 -12.15
N CYS A 141 8.49 12.81 -12.17
CA CYS A 141 7.97 14.17 -12.17
C CYS A 141 6.66 14.20 -11.38
N ASP A 142 6.73 14.44 -10.07
CA ASP A 142 5.52 14.49 -9.25
C ASP A 142 4.72 15.76 -9.56
N ILE A 143 3.49 15.59 -10.04
CA ILE A 143 2.51 16.65 -10.36
C ILE A 143 1.42 16.66 -9.28
N ASP A 144 0.92 17.83 -8.93
CA ASP A 144 -0.24 17.98 -8.04
C ASP A 144 -1.55 17.60 -8.77
N PRO A 145 -2.22 16.48 -8.44
CA PRO A 145 -3.38 15.99 -9.22
C PRO A 145 -4.59 16.94 -9.32
N PRO A 146 -4.97 17.72 -8.28
CA PRO A 146 -6.12 18.62 -8.33
C PRO A 146 -6.01 19.78 -9.32
N GLN A 147 -4.84 20.03 -9.92
CA GLN A 147 -4.61 21.19 -10.77
C GLN A 147 -5.26 21.02 -12.15
N LYS A 148 -5.88 22.10 -12.65
CA LYS A 148 -6.60 22.13 -13.94
C LYS A 148 -5.77 21.61 -15.12
N TYR A 149 -4.46 21.88 -15.11
CA TYR A 149 -3.53 21.54 -16.19
C TYR A 149 -2.72 20.25 -15.94
N ALA A 150 -2.98 19.53 -14.84
CA ALA A 150 -2.15 18.39 -14.42
C ALA A 150 -2.04 17.30 -15.50
N LEU A 151 -3.16 16.95 -16.15
CA LEU A 151 -3.20 15.92 -17.19
C LEU A 151 -2.45 16.33 -18.47
N ASP A 152 -2.54 17.61 -18.87
CA ASP A 152 -1.85 18.09 -20.07
C ASP A 152 -0.34 18.15 -19.83
N ILE A 153 0.09 18.60 -18.66
CA ILE A 153 1.49 18.58 -18.23
C ILE A 153 2.02 17.15 -18.17
N ALA A 154 1.27 16.20 -17.60
CA ALA A 154 1.60 14.78 -17.61
C ALA A 154 1.87 14.23 -19.02
N LYS A 155 1.00 14.56 -19.99
CA LYS A 155 1.19 14.19 -21.40
C LYS A 155 2.45 14.83 -21.99
N CYS A 156 2.70 16.11 -21.70
CA CYS A 156 3.91 16.80 -22.16
C CYS A 156 5.19 16.18 -21.57
N ILE A 157 5.17 15.71 -20.32
CA ILE A 157 6.31 15.03 -19.68
C ILE A 157 6.64 13.71 -20.39
N VAL A 158 5.64 12.93 -20.76
CA VAL A 158 5.89 11.61 -21.37
C VAL A 158 6.08 11.66 -22.89
N THR A 159 5.62 12.72 -23.56
CA THR A 159 5.73 12.86 -25.02
C THR A 159 7.16 12.68 -25.56
N PRO A 160 8.22 13.26 -24.95
CA PRO A 160 9.59 13.10 -25.44
C PRO A 160 10.11 11.66 -25.41
N LEU A 161 9.50 10.76 -24.64
CA LEU A 161 9.88 9.34 -24.62
C LEU A 161 9.66 8.65 -25.96
N ARG A 162 8.78 9.17 -26.82
CA ARG A 162 8.57 8.69 -28.18
C ARG A 162 9.76 8.90 -29.11
N LEU A 163 10.63 9.85 -28.76
CA LEU A 163 11.85 10.11 -29.52
C LEU A 163 12.88 9.01 -29.28
N LEU A 164 12.84 8.32 -28.13
CA LEU A 164 13.84 7.34 -27.74
C LEU A 164 13.72 6.04 -28.56
N PRO A 165 14.85 5.34 -28.81
CA PRO A 165 14.79 3.97 -29.28
C PRO A 165 14.10 3.07 -28.25
N PRO A 166 13.67 1.85 -28.63
CA PRO A 166 12.94 0.98 -27.73
C PRO A 166 13.76 0.65 -26.50
N LEU A 167 13.16 0.80 -25.34
CA LEU A 167 13.84 0.62 -24.05
C LEU A 167 13.79 -0.83 -23.60
N LYS A 168 14.78 -1.24 -22.79
CA LYS A 168 14.78 -2.52 -22.06
C LYS A 168 13.64 -2.57 -21.06
N ALA A 169 13.49 -1.47 -20.32
CA ALA A 169 12.53 -1.26 -19.26
C ALA A 169 12.29 0.24 -19.11
N CYS A 170 11.06 0.61 -18.73
CA CYS A 170 10.68 1.99 -18.49
C CYS A 170 9.79 2.07 -17.24
N HIS A 171 10.08 3.05 -16.40
CA HIS A 171 9.38 3.30 -15.15
C HIS A 171 9.07 4.79 -15.09
N ILE A 172 7.81 5.13 -14.90
CA ILE A 172 7.37 6.53 -14.91
C ILE A 172 6.56 6.76 -13.64
N ARG A 173 6.88 7.83 -12.91
CA ARG A 173 6.10 8.36 -11.78
C ARG A 173 5.76 9.82 -12.07
N LEU A 174 4.46 10.09 -12.20
CA LEU A 174 3.89 11.41 -12.50
C LEU A 174 3.20 12.07 -11.29
N GLY A 175 3.15 11.40 -10.15
CA GLY A 175 2.53 11.93 -8.93
C GLY A 175 2.92 11.12 -7.71
N GLU A 176 3.06 11.81 -6.57
CA GLU A 176 3.40 11.19 -5.30
C GLU A 176 2.26 10.34 -4.76
N THR A 177 1.02 10.74 -5.01
CA THR A 177 -0.17 10.01 -4.62
C THR A 177 -0.70 9.24 -5.82
N ALA A 178 -1.42 8.14 -5.56
CA ALA A 178 -2.10 7.39 -6.61
C ALA A 178 -3.21 8.26 -7.22
N ASP A 179 -3.15 8.47 -8.53
CA ASP A 179 -4.17 9.15 -9.32
C ASP A 179 -4.36 8.40 -10.64
N ALA A 180 -5.59 8.00 -10.94
CA ALA A 180 -5.89 7.19 -12.13
C ALA A 180 -5.69 7.99 -13.43
N GLY A 181 -6.01 9.29 -13.41
CA GLY A 181 -5.87 10.18 -14.56
C GLY A 181 -4.42 10.39 -14.98
N LEU A 182 -3.51 10.52 -14.01
CA LEU A 182 -2.06 10.64 -14.22
C LEU A 182 -1.39 9.27 -14.44
N SER A 183 -1.92 8.18 -13.87
CA SER A 183 -1.37 6.83 -14.08
C SER A 183 -1.55 6.35 -15.52
N GLN A 184 -2.63 6.76 -16.20
CA GLN A 184 -2.90 6.32 -17.57
C GLN A 184 -1.84 6.83 -18.58
N PRO A 185 -1.47 8.13 -18.65
CA PRO A 185 -0.36 8.60 -19.47
C PRO A 185 0.97 7.90 -19.17
N ALA A 186 1.25 7.62 -17.89
CA ALA A 186 2.45 6.88 -17.50
C ALA A 186 2.42 5.44 -18.07
N GLN A 187 1.28 4.77 -17.99
CA GLN A 187 1.10 3.42 -18.53
C GLN A 187 1.27 3.40 -20.05
N ASP A 188 0.57 4.28 -20.76
CA ASP A 188 0.61 4.35 -22.23
C ASP A 188 2.05 4.59 -22.70
N ALA A 189 2.76 5.52 -22.06
CA ALA A 189 4.13 5.86 -22.42
C ALA A 189 5.13 4.73 -22.12
N VAL A 190 5.00 4.01 -21.00
CA VAL A 190 5.85 2.83 -20.71
C VAL A 190 5.63 1.74 -21.74
N GLN A 191 4.37 1.46 -22.09
CA GLN A 191 4.01 0.43 -23.08
C GLN A 191 4.57 0.78 -24.46
N GLU A 192 4.42 2.04 -24.88
CA GLU A 192 4.96 2.56 -26.14
C GLU A 192 6.50 2.51 -26.15
N ALA A 193 7.16 3.05 -25.13
CA ALA A 193 8.62 3.13 -25.05
C ALA A 193 9.30 1.76 -24.98
N CYS A 194 8.68 0.77 -24.32
CA CYS A 194 9.21 -0.60 -24.26
C CYS A 194 8.82 -1.46 -25.46
N ARG A 195 8.00 -0.94 -26.40
CA ARG A 195 7.33 -1.72 -27.45
C ARG A 195 6.71 -3.00 -26.89
N ILE A 196 6.11 -2.90 -25.71
CA ILE A 196 5.27 -3.97 -25.20
C ILE A 196 4.05 -3.93 -26.09
N ALA A 197 4.07 -4.78 -27.12
CA ALA A 197 2.85 -5.14 -27.80
C ALA A 197 1.98 -5.75 -26.72
N ILE A 198 1.11 -4.95 -26.11
CA ILE A 198 -0.14 -5.50 -25.62
C ILE A 198 -0.65 -6.21 -26.86
N PRO A 199 -0.80 -7.54 -26.85
CA PRO A 199 -1.49 -8.20 -27.93
C PRO A 199 -2.87 -7.57 -27.88
N TYR A 200 -3.09 -6.50 -28.65
CA TYR A 200 -4.40 -6.04 -29.01
C TYR A 200 -4.84 -7.14 -29.95
N LEU A 201 -5.24 -8.26 -29.34
CA LEU A 201 -5.96 -9.32 -29.99
C LEU A 201 -7.19 -8.58 -30.47
N LYS A 202 -7.12 -8.11 -31.72
CA LYS A 202 -8.24 -7.54 -32.44
C LYS A 202 -9.37 -8.51 -32.12
N PRO A 203 -10.40 -8.09 -31.37
CA PRO A 203 -11.34 -9.02 -30.76
C PRO A 203 -11.89 -9.88 -31.89
N SER A 204 -11.39 -11.11 -31.98
CA SER A 204 -11.86 -12.03 -33.00
C SER A 204 -13.31 -12.21 -32.66
N SER A 205 -14.19 -11.88 -33.60
CA SER A 205 -15.65 -11.95 -33.44
C SER A 205 -16.14 -13.38 -33.08
N THR A 206 -15.23 -14.35 -33.06
CA THR A 206 -15.41 -15.76 -32.72
C THR A 206 -14.81 -16.20 -31.39
N LEU A 207 -14.17 -15.31 -30.61
CA LEU A 207 -13.55 -15.71 -29.35
C LEU A 207 -14.61 -16.04 -28.29
N THR A 208 -14.47 -17.23 -27.70
CA THR A 208 -15.13 -17.62 -26.45
C THR A 208 -14.87 -16.54 -25.41
N THR A 209 -15.91 -15.83 -24.99
CA THR A 209 -15.77 -14.82 -23.92
C THR A 209 -15.46 -15.55 -22.61
N PHE A 210 -14.82 -14.88 -21.66
CA PHE A 210 -14.52 -15.49 -20.34
C PHE A 210 -15.78 -16.14 -19.72
N SER A 211 -16.95 -15.52 -19.92
CA SER A 211 -18.25 -16.01 -19.44
C SER A 211 -18.75 -17.30 -20.09
N THR A 212 -18.24 -17.70 -21.27
CA THR A 212 -18.60 -18.98 -21.91
C THR A 212 -17.79 -20.15 -21.38
N LEU A 213 -16.72 -19.90 -20.63
CA LEU A 213 -15.94 -20.97 -20.02
C LEU A 213 -16.76 -21.69 -18.92
N PRO A 214 -16.62 -23.02 -18.78
CA PRO A 214 -17.12 -23.75 -17.62
C PRO A 214 -16.74 -23.04 -16.31
N ARG A 215 -17.66 -23.04 -15.35
CA ARG A 215 -17.51 -22.26 -14.11
C ARG A 215 -16.22 -22.62 -13.36
N GLU A 216 -15.83 -23.89 -13.38
CA GLU A 216 -14.64 -24.42 -12.73
C GLU A 216 -13.37 -23.76 -13.29
N LEU A 217 -13.28 -23.62 -14.62
CA LEU A 217 -12.16 -22.93 -15.27
C LEU A 217 -12.17 -21.43 -14.98
N ARG A 218 -13.36 -20.81 -14.92
CA ARG A 218 -13.48 -19.39 -14.53
C ARG A 218 -12.95 -19.16 -13.12
N LEU A 219 -13.32 -20.02 -12.17
CA LEU A 219 -12.80 -19.96 -10.80
C LEU A 219 -11.29 -20.18 -10.76
N GLN A 220 -10.79 -21.22 -11.44
CA GLN A 220 -9.36 -21.49 -11.49
C GLN A 220 -8.55 -20.33 -12.08
N ILE A 221 -9.02 -19.69 -13.15
CA ILE A 221 -8.36 -18.49 -13.71
C ILE A 221 -8.38 -17.34 -12.69
N LEU A 222 -9.50 -17.12 -12.00
CA LEU A 222 -9.62 -16.08 -10.98
C LEU A 222 -8.69 -16.30 -9.79
N GLU A 223 -8.32 -17.54 -9.46
CA GLU A 223 -7.32 -17.84 -8.43
C GLU A 223 -5.91 -17.33 -8.80
N TYR A 224 -5.62 -17.12 -10.09
CA TYR A 224 -4.35 -16.55 -10.57
C TYR A 224 -4.38 -15.02 -10.71
N THR A 225 -5.37 -14.35 -10.11
CA THR A 225 -5.49 -12.88 -10.15
C THR A 225 -5.22 -12.26 -8.79
N ASP A 226 -5.28 -10.93 -8.73
CA ASP A 226 -5.21 -10.15 -7.49
C ASP A 226 -6.38 -10.43 -6.51
N LEU A 227 -7.33 -11.32 -6.84
CA LEU A 227 -8.34 -11.81 -5.88
C LEU A 227 -7.71 -12.64 -4.76
N ILE A 228 -6.54 -13.23 -4.96
CA ILE A 228 -5.81 -13.95 -3.91
C ILE A 228 -4.58 -13.14 -3.55
N THR A 229 -4.49 -12.72 -2.29
CA THR A 229 -3.28 -12.05 -1.80
C THR A 229 -2.10 -13.03 -1.82
N PRO A 230 -0.86 -12.54 -1.97
CA PRO A 230 0.33 -13.39 -1.98
C PRO A 230 0.45 -14.35 -0.77
N TRP A 231 -0.09 -13.96 0.38
CA TRP A 231 -0.09 -14.77 1.61
C TRP A 231 -1.45 -15.40 1.95
N LYS A 232 -2.44 -15.26 1.06
CA LYS A 232 -3.84 -15.61 1.36
C LYS A 232 -4.30 -14.96 2.66
N GLU A 233 -3.83 -13.75 2.96
CA GLU A 233 -4.18 -12.96 4.13
C GLU A 233 -4.49 -11.52 3.73
N VAL A 234 -5.71 -11.09 4.02
CA VAL A 234 -6.24 -9.75 3.80
C VAL A 234 -6.53 -9.14 5.16
N ILE A 235 -5.92 -8.00 5.46
CA ILE A 235 -6.32 -7.17 6.61
C ILE A 235 -7.46 -6.27 6.17
N TRP A 236 -8.52 -6.18 6.96
CA TRP A 236 -9.47 -5.08 6.85
C TRP A 236 -9.33 -4.18 8.08
N ASN A 237 -9.11 -2.89 7.84
CA ASN A 237 -8.95 -1.88 8.89
C ASN A 237 -10.12 -0.91 8.83
N ARG A 238 -10.80 -0.75 9.97
CA ARG A 238 -11.93 0.17 10.11
C ARG A 238 -11.54 1.63 9.84
N GLN A 239 -10.41 2.09 10.35
CA GLN A 239 -9.97 3.49 10.23
C GLN A 239 -9.86 3.93 8.77
N GLN A 240 -9.39 3.03 7.91
CA GLN A 240 -9.24 3.29 6.48
C GLN A 240 -10.42 2.78 5.65
N ARG A 241 -11.33 2.02 6.27
CA ARG A 241 -12.44 1.31 5.60
C ARG A 241 -11.99 0.53 4.36
N ALA A 242 -10.78 -0.01 4.39
CA ALA A 242 -10.12 -0.59 3.23
C ALA A 242 -9.47 -1.94 3.53
N TYR A 243 -9.34 -2.74 2.47
CA TYR A 243 -8.54 -3.95 2.47
C TYR A 243 -7.06 -3.61 2.28
N MET A 244 -6.21 -4.26 3.06
CA MET A 244 -4.76 -4.09 3.06
C MET A 244 -4.07 -5.44 3.10
N LEU A 245 -2.79 -5.45 2.76
CA LEU A 245 -1.94 -6.60 3.01
C LEU A 245 -1.46 -6.59 4.46
N SER A 246 -1.31 -7.79 5.01
CA SER A 246 -0.57 -8.01 6.25
C SER A 246 0.92 -7.80 6.03
N CYS A 247 1.32 -6.53 5.91
CA CYS A 247 2.70 -6.16 6.10
C CYS A 247 2.87 -5.96 7.61
N THR A 248 3.09 -7.05 8.35
CA THR A 248 3.57 -6.90 9.73
C THR A 248 4.93 -6.19 9.60
N PRO A 249 5.08 -4.94 10.05
CA PRO A 249 6.35 -4.25 9.91
C PRO A 249 7.38 -5.06 10.68
N CYS A 250 8.26 -5.76 9.96
CA CYS A 250 9.45 -6.36 10.59
C CYS A 250 10.32 -5.27 11.21
N VAL A 251 10.13 -4.00 10.82
CA VAL A 251 10.91 -2.84 11.24
C VAL A 251 10.91 -2.64 12.75
N GLU A 252 9.74 -2.64 13.42
CA GLU A 252 9.69 -2.30 14.85
C GLU A 252 10.27 -3.41 15.76
N LEU A 253 10.23 -4.68 15.35
CA LEU A 253 10.81 -5.77 16.12
C LEU A 253 12.27 -6.09 15.73
N CYS A 254 12.75 -5.63 14.57
CA CYS A 254 14.12 -5.86 14.12
C CYS A 254 15.08 -4.69 14.44
N ASP A 255 14.56 -3.49 14.72
CA ASP A 255 15.40 -2.35 15.14
C ASP A 255 15.92 -2.49 16.59
N PHE A 256 15.23 -3.27 17.43
CA PHE A 256 15.70 -3.55 18.78
C PHE A 256 16.65 -4.76 18.80
N ALA A 257 17.90 -4.48 18.42
CA ALA A 257 19.11 -5.11 18.96
C ALA A 257 19.38 -6.61 18.66
N PHE A 258 20.43 -6.85 17.85
CA PHE A 258 21.25 -8.07 17.82
C PHE A 258 20.61 -9.41 17.43
N ARG A 259 20.00 -9.53 16.24
CA ARG A 259 19.85 -10.86 15.61
C ARG A 259 20.41 -10.92 14.19
N PRO A 260 21.03 -12.05 13.79
CA PRO A 260 21.73 -12.16 12.52
C PRO A 260 20.80 -11.87 11.33
N LEU A 261 21.30 -11.05 10.39
CA LEU A 261 20.69 -10.51 9.17
C LEU A 261 20.06 -11.53 8.18
N GLY A 262 19.88 -12.81 8.54
CA GLY A 262 19.59 -13.88 7.58
C GLY A 262 18.13 -14.35 7.45
N ILE A 263 17.21 -14.02 8.38
CA ILE A 263 15.93 -14.75 8.48
C ILE A 263 14.68 -13.84 8.40
N HIS A 264 14.82 -12.51 8.47
CA HIS A 264 13.67 -11.60 8.54
C HIS A 264 13.17 -11.06 7.20
N HIS A 265 13.85 -11.37 6.09
CA HIS A 265 13.30 -11.14 4.75
C HIS A 265 12.25 -12.20 4.44
N ARG A 266 11.06 -12.09 5.05
CA ARG A 266 9.91 -12.82 4.49
C ARG A 266 9.77 -12.37 3.02
N PRO A 267 9.61 -13.30 2.06
CA PRO A 267 9.40 -12.99 0.63
C PRO A 267 8.30 -11.95 0.39
N GLY A 268 7.40 -11.90 1.36
CA GLY A 268 6.32 -10.95 1.50
C GLY A 268 6.64 -9.45 1.45
N VAL A 269 7.83 -9.02 1.90
CA VAL A 269 8.16 -7.58 1.96
C VAL A 269 8.09 -6.94 0.56
N ALA A 270 8.42 -7.71 -0.49
CA ALA A 270 8.33 -7.27 -1.89
C ALA A 270 6.91 -6.86 -2.32
N PHE A 271 5.86 -7.44 -1.73
CA PHE A 271 4.46 -7.17 -2.08
C PHE A 271 3.86 -5.98 -1.32
N GLY A 272 4.53 -5.52 -0.26
CA GLY A 272 4.07 -4.39 0.57
C GLY A 272 4.98 -3.17 0.46
N GLN A 273 6.26 -3.35 0.19
CA GLN A 273 7.29 -2.32 0.21
C GLN A 273 8.06 -2.34 -1.11
N CYS A 274 7.53 -1.64 -2.11
CA CYS A 274 8.25 -1.33 -3.34
C CYS A 274 9.40 -0.29 -3.12
N TRP A 275 9.94 -0.18 -1.89
CA TRP A 275 10.74 0.94 -1.40
C TRP A 275 12.21 0.64 -1.03
N PRO A 276 12.60 -0.49 -0.40
CA PRO A 276 13.95 -0.58 0.13
C PRO A 276 14.83 -1.45 -0.78
N GLY A 277 15.50 -0.82 -1.74
CA GLY A 277 16.62 -1.45 -2.45
C GLY A 277 16.91 -0.91 -3.85
N ASP A 278 15.94 -0.28 -4.50
CA ASP A 278 16.13 0.19 -5.87
C ASP A 278 16.68 1.62 -5.90
N HIS A 279 17.85 1.80 -6.50
CA HIS A 279 18.45 3.11 -6.76
C HIS A 279 17.51 4.03 -7.57
N MET A 280 16.52 3.44 -8.26
CA MET A 280 15.59 4.17 -9.10
C MET A 280 14.45 4.85 -8.32
N GLY A 281 14.18 4.45 -7.07
CA GLY A 281 13.03 4.95 -6.29
C GLY A 281 11.77 4.09 -6.47
N CYS A 282 10.63 4.53 -5.91
CA CYS A 282 9.39 3.74 -5.92
C CYS A 282 8.46 4.13 -7.08
N PHE A 283 8.15 3.15 -7.94
CA PHE A 283 7.20 3.23 -9.07
C PHE A 283 5.96 2.35 -8.82
N CYS A 284 5.52 2.32 -7.57
CA CYS A 284 4.38 1.54 -7.15
C CYS A 284 3.06 2.23 -7.53
N ARG A 285 2.34 1.68 -8.51
CA ARG A 285 1.00 2.14 -8.94
C ARG A 285 -0.05 2.26 -7.81
N ARG A 286 0.17 1.58 -6.67
CA ARG A 286 -0.72 1.68 -5.50
C ARG A 286 -0.48 2.92 -4.66
N ARG A 287 0.74 3.42 -4.67
CA ARG A 287 1.16 4.53 -3.80
C ARG A 287 1.30 5.82 -4.59
N HIS A 288 1.66 5.71 -5.86
CA HIS A 288 2.01 6.82 -6.75
C HIS A 288 1.21 6.72 -8.04
N ALA A 289 0.95 7.86 -8.67
CA ALA A 289 0.51 7.92 -10.05
C ALA A 289 1.69 7.52 -10.94
N SER A 290 1.88 6.22 -11.09
CA SER A 290 3.08 5.65 -11.68
C SER A 290 2.77 4.36 -12.39
N PHE A 291 3.62 4.03 -13.35
CA PHE A 291 3.59 2.75 -14.04
C PHE A 291 5.01 2.24 -14.25
N SER A 292 5.15 0.92 -14.19
CA SER A 292 6.40 0.20 -14.42
C SER A 292 6.05 -1.05 -15.21
N ILE A 293 7.01 -1.57 -15.97
CA ILE A 293 6.83 -2.85 -16.67
C ILE A 293 6.37 -3.96 -15.71
N PRO A 294 5.51 -4.90 -16.18
CA PRO A 294 5.04 -6.02 -15.35
C PRO A 294 6.19 -6.80 -14.72
N GLY A 295 6.02 -7.22 -13.46
CA GLY A 295 6.99 -8.04 -12.72
C GLY A 295 7.96 -7.26 -11.82
N ILE A 296 8.12 -5.94 -12.03
CA ILE A 296 8.98 -5.09 -11.19
C ILE A 296 8.24 -4.64 -9.93
N CYS A 297 7.08 -4.01 -10.11
CA CYS A 297 6.19 -3.70 -8.99
C CYS A 297 5.28 -4.89 -8.75
N GLN A 298 5.56 -5.67 -7.71
CA GLN A 298 4.72 -6.77 -7.26
C GLN A 298 3.77 -6.36 -6.14
N CYS A 299 3.62 -5.05 -5.88
CA CYS A 299 2.75 -4.59 -4.82
C CYS A 299 1.29 -4.96 -5.12
N TRP A 300 0.75 -5.98 -4.44
CA TRP A 300 -0.65 -6.45 -4.61
C TRP A 300 -1.61 -5.32 -4.29
N ALA A 301 -2.65 -5.10 -5.09
CA ALA A 301 -3.72 -4.15 -4.79
C ALA A 301 -5.01 -4.88 -4.49
N PRO A 302 -5.89 -4.35 -3.61
CA PRO A 302 -7.23 -4.89 -3.47
C PRO A 302 -7.89 -5.02 -4.84
N PRO A 303 -8.55 -6.15 -5.13
CA PRO A 303 -9.25 -6.34 -6.38
C PRO A 303 -10.24 -5.20 -6.56
N GLY A 304 -9.96 -4.35 -7.56
CA GLY A 304 -10.70 -3.15 -7.84
C GLY A 304 -12.01 -3.43 -8.59
N PRO A 305 -12.67 -2.37 -9.10
CA PRO A 305 -13.84 -2.52 -9.95
C PRO A 305 -13.59 -3.42 -11.17
N ASP A 306 -12.34 -3.55 -11.62
CA ASP A 306 -11.95 -4.30 -12.81
C ASP A 306 -12.35 -5.78 -12.79
N LEU A 307 -12.47 -6.41 -11.62
CA LEU A 307 -12.93 -7.81 -11.51
C LEU A 307 -14.36 -7.92 -10.97
N PHE A 308 -14.81 -6.96 -10.16
CA PHE A 308 -16.12 -6.98 -9.55
C PHE A 308 -17.22 -6.32 -10.39
N LEU A 309 -16.90 -5.44 -11.36
CA LEU A 309 -17.90 -4.66 -12.11
C LEU A 309 -18.06 -5.08 -13.57
N ILE A 310 -17.44 -6.18 -14.04
CA ILE A 310 -17.59 -6.63 -15.43
C ILE A 310 -18.99 -7.16 -15.71
N CYS A 311 -19.44 -8.18 -14.97
CA CYS A 311 -20.77 -8.74 -15.09
C CYS A 311 -21.19 -9.47 -13.81
N ARG A 312 -22.50 -9.73 -13.65
CA ARG A 312 -23.05 -10.36 -12.44
C ARG A 312 -22.45 -11.74 -12.16
N SER A 313 -22.23 -12.55 -13.19
CA SER A 313 -21.66 -13.89 -13.02
C SER A 313 -20.19 -13.81 -12.59
N LEU A 314 -19.40 -12.92 -13.18
CA LEU A 314 -18.00 -12.75 -12.81
C LEU A 314 -17.87 -12.20 -11.40
N TYR A 315 -18.71 -11.23 -11.04
CA TYR A 315 -18.78 -10.69 -9.69
C TYR A 315 -18.99 -11.79 -8.64
N GLN A 316 -19.94 -12.69 -8.88
CA GLN A 316 -20.23 -13.80 -7.97
C GLN A 316 -19.06 -14.78 -7.83
N ASP A 317 -18.40 -15.13 -8.94
CA ASP A 317 -17.26 -16.03 -8.92
C ASP A 317 -16.01 -15.37 -8.31
N ALA A 318 -15.79 -14.08 -8.59
CA ALA A 318 -14.73 -13.29 -7.97
C ALA A 318 -14.92 -13.18 -6.45
N GLN A 319 -16.15 -12.96 -5.98
CA GLN A 319 -16.46 -12.96 -4.56
C GLN A 319 -16.24 -14.33 -3.92
N LEU A 320 -16.65 -15.41 -4.60
CA LEU A 320 -16.39 -16.77 -4.12
C LEU A 320 -14.88 -16.97 -3.92
N VAL A 321 -14.05 -16.68 -4.93
CA VAL A 321 -12.60 -16.82 -4.84
C VAL A 321 -12.02 -15.92 -3.75
N PHE A 322 -12.32 -14.63 -3.77
CA PHE A 322 -11.78 -13.66 -2.82
C PHE A 322 -12.08 -14.03 -1.36
N PHE A 323 -13.34 -14.34 -1.03
CA PHE A 323 -13.73 -14.62 0.35
C PHE A 323 -13.37 -16.04 0.82
N SER A 324 -13.28 -17.01 -0.10
CA SER A 324 -12.97 -18.39 0.27
C SER A 324 -11.49 -18.74 0.29
N ALA A 325 -10.68 -18.07 -0.55
CA ALA A 325 -9.26 -18.36 -0.69
C ALA A 325 -8.39 -17.50 0.23
N ASN A 326 -8.90 -16.38 0.76
CA ASN A 326 -8.16 -15.53 1.69
C ASN A 326 -8.63 -15.70 3.14
N ARG A 327 -7.69 -15.48 4.05
CA ARG A 327 -7.90 -15.25 5.46
C ARG A 327 -8.13 -13.77 5.70
N PHE A 328 -9.23 -13.44 6.36
CA PHE A 328 -9.56 -12.07 6.71
C PHE A 328 -9.15 -11.79 8.15
N VAL A 329 -8.31 -10.79 8.34
CA VAL A 329 -7.88 -10.31 9.65
C VAL A 329 -8.52 -8.94 9.86
N VAL A 330 -9.44 -8.84 10.82
CA VAL A 330 -10.20 -7.61 11.06
C VAL A 330 -9.58 -6.85 12.22
N HIS A 331 -9.19 -5.61 11.97
CA HIS A 331 -8.59 -4.70 12.93
C HIS A 331 -9.48 -3.48 13.18
N ASP A 332 -9.55 -3.06 14.44
CA ASP A 332 -10.13 -1.78 14.84
C ASP A 332 -9.26 -0.59 14.43
N PHE A 333 -7.94 -0.73 14.55
CA PHE A 333 -6.96 0.34 14.32
C PHE A 333 -5.86 -0.11 13.36
N ASP A 334 -5.12 0.87 12.82
CA ASP A 334 -3.96 0.59 11.99
C ASP A 334 -2.84 -0.09 12.78
N ALA A 335 -2.72 -1.42 12.60
CA ALA A 335 -1.69 -2.23 13.24
C ALA A 335 -0.27 -1.86 12.81
N ARG A 336 -0.10 -1.03 11.77
CA ARG A 336 1.21 -0.52 11.35
C ARG A 336 1.78 0.48 12.35
N PHE A 337 0.95 1.05 13.21
CA PHE A 337 1.37 2.03 14.21
C PHE A 337 0.74 1.70 15.57
N PRO A 338 1.25 0.69 16.29
CA PRO A 338 0.74 0.29 17.60
C PRO A 338 0.68 1.48 18.58
N ALA A 339 1.64 2.40 18.49
CA ALA A 339 1.69 3.61 19.30
C ALA A 339 0.56 4.62 19.03
N ARG A 340 -0.11 4.52 17.87
CA ARG A 340 -1.27 5.38 17.50
C ARG A 340 -2.60 4.78 17.89
N ILE A 341 -2.62 3.57 18.46
CA ILE A 341 -3.85 3.04 19.05
C ILE A 341 -4.19 3.98 20.21
N PRO A 342 -5.32 4.71 20.15
CA PRO A 342 -5.71 5.58 21.25
C PRO A 342 -5.71 4.73 22.51
N GLY A 343 -4.88 5.10 23.49
CA GLY A 343 -4.94 4.46 24.81
C GLY A 343 -6.40 4.57 25.25
N ILE A 344 -7.06 3.44 25.47
CA ILE A 344 -8.45 3.43 25.93
C ILE A 344 -8.40 3.75 27.43
N VAL A 345 -8.02 4.99 27.75
CA VAL A 345 -7.84 5.51 29.12
C VAL A 345 -9.19 5.61 29.83
N THR A 346 -10.30 5.58 29.09
CA THR A 346 -11.65 5.77 29.64
C THR A 346 -12.38 4.46 29.95
N GLY A 347 -11.81 3.30 29.62
CA GLY A 347 -12.49 2.01 29.81
C GLY A 347 -13.72 1.80 28.91
N TYR A 348 -13.99 2.70 27.97
CA TYR A 348 -15.08 2.60 26.99
C TYR A 348 -14.52 2.36 25.60
N TYR A 349 -15.14 1.45 24.86
CA TYR A 349 -14.85 1.30 23.45
C TYR A 349 -15.38 2.54 22.70
N LEU A 350 -14.53 3.19 21.91
CA LEU A 350 -14.79 4.52 21.32
C LEU A 350 -15.88 4.52 20.24
N ASP A 351 -16.21 3.35 19.70
CA ASP A 351 -17.12 3.19 18.59
C ASP A 351 -18.44 2.51 19.00
N ASP A 352 -19.53 2.82 18.30
CA ASP A 352 -20.86 2.25 18.56
C ASP A 352 -20.94 0.72 18.35
N CYS A 353 -20.04 0.15 17.56
CA CYS A 353 -19.97 -1.28 17.28
C CYS A 353 -18.54 -1.69 16.97
N PHE A 354 -18.17 -2.96 17.17
CA PHE A 354 -16.81 -3.44 16.90
C PHE A 354 -16.48 -3.48 15.40
N ALA A 355 -15.20 -3.31 15.00
CA ALA A 355 -14.77 -3.46 13.61
C ALA A 355 -15.22 -4.78 13.00
N ALA A 356 -15.18 -5.87 13.76
CA ALA A 356 -15.70 -7.17 13.35
C ALA A 356 -17.18 -7.13 12.93
N SER A 357 -18.01 -6.44 13.71
CA SER A 357 -19.43 -6.28 13.40
C SER A 357 -19.63 -5.42 12.15
N HIS A 358 -18.89 -4.30 12.04
CA HIS A 358 -18.94 -3.43 10.88
C HIS A 358 -18.53 -4.18 9.60
N PHE A 359 -17.42 -4.90 9.65
CA PHE A 359 -16.91 -5.72 8.55
C PHE A 359 -17.96 -6.75 8.07
N LEU A 360 -18.52 -7.53 8.98
CA LEU A 360 -19.43 -8.62 8.62
C LEU A 360 -20.81 -8.15 8.16
N ARG A 361 -21.25 -6.96 8.59
CA ARG A 361 -22.59 -6.45 8.27
C ARG A 361 -22.60 -5.52 7.06
N GLU A 362 -21.62 -4.63 6.97
CA GLU A 362 -21.65 -3.52 6.03
C GLU A 362 -20.59 -3.65 4.92
N VAL A 363 -19.52 -4.42 5.14
CA VAL A 363 -18.42 -4.55 4.17
C VAL A 363 -18.53 -5.84 3.36
N VAL A 364 -18.81 -6.96 4.02
CA VAL A 364 -18.96 -8.25 3.35
C VAL A 364 -20.39 -8.37 2.82
N PRO A 365 -20.58 -8.56 1.50
CA PRO A 365 -21.91 -8.78 0.96
C PRO A 365 -22.57 -10.01 1.58
N VAL A 366 -23.86 -9.91 1.93
CA VAL A 366 -24.57 -10.91 2.75
C VAL A 366 -24.44 -12.33 2.18
N HIS A 367 -24.52 -12.51 0.86
CA HIS A 367 -24.36 -13.81 0.22
C HIS A 367 -22.91 -14.34 0.23
N SER A 368 -21.93 -13.45 0.39
CA SER A 368 -20.50 -13.78 0.47
C SER A 368 -20.04 -14.16 1.87
N LEU A 369 -20.84 -13.89 2.92
CA LEU A 369 -20.56 -14.36 4.29
C LEU A 369 -20.38 -15.89 4.35
N ALA A 370 -21.12 -16.59 3.49
CA ALA A 370 -21.03 -18.04 3.31
C ALA A 370 -19.65 -18.53 2.83
N TYR A 371 -18.93 -17.66 2.13
CA TYR A 371 -17.66 -17.98 1.49
C TYR A 371 -16.48 -17.75 2.42
N ILE A 372 -16.63 -16.98 3.51
CA ILE A 372 -15.53 -16.76 4.47
C ILE A 372 -15.14 -18.08 5.13
N ARG A 373 -13.97 -18.59 4.76
CA ARG A 373 -13.41 -19.82 5.33
C ARG A 373 -12.49 -19.55 6.52
N PHE A 374 -11.76 -18.43 6.53
CA PHE A 374 -10.78 -18.12 7.57
C PHE A 374 -10.97 -16.69 8.04
N LEU A 375 -11.33 -16.52 9.32
CA LEU A 375 -11.54 -15.22 9.95
C LEU A 375 -10.70 -15.10 11.22
N GLU A 376 -9.94 -14.02 11.35
CA GLU A 376 -9.26 -13.61 12.58
C GLU A 376 -9.80 -12.25 13.02
N LEU A 377 -10.18 -12.15 14.30
CA LEU A 377 -10.53 -10.87 14.91
C LEU A 377 -9.39 -10.41 15.82
N VAL A 378 -8.88 -9.20 15.57
CA VAL A 378 -7.84 -8.58 16.37
C VAL A 378 -8.48 -7.52 17.25
N PHE A 379 -8.52 -7.78 18.54
CA PHE A 379 -9.06 -6.87 19.53
C PHE A 379 -7.97 -5.90 20.00
N PRO A 380 -8.31 -4.61 20.18
CA PRO A 380 -7.36 -3.61 20.63
C PRO A 380 -6.90 -3.89 22.07
N PRO A 381 -5.74 -3.35 22.47
CA PRO A 381 -5.30 -3.37 23.86
C PRO A 381 -6.24 -2.52 24.70
N TYR A 382 -7.19 -3.16 25.37
CA TYR A 382 -7.98 -2.51 26.40
C TYR A 382 -7.10 -2.40 27.65
N GLU A 383 -6.88 -1.19 28.14
CA GLU A 383 -6.19 -0.98 29.42
C GLU A 383 -7.06 -1.54 30.54
N TRP A 384 -6.62 -2.65 31.12
CA TRP A 384 -7.21 -3.17 32.35
C TRP A 384 -6.76 -2.29 33.52
N HIS A 385 -7.47 -1.19 33.75
CA HIS A 385 -7.24 -0.37 34.94
C HIS A 385 -7.59 -1.11 36.25
N SER A 386 -8.20 -2.29 36.18
CA SER A 386 -8.18 -3.24 37.29
C SER A 386 -8.21 -4.69 36.76
N PRO A 387 -7.23 -5.55 37.10
CA PRO A 387 -7.27 -6.99 36.81
C PRO A 387 -8.26 -7.71 37.73
N THR A 388 -9.40 -7.09 38.01
CA THR A 388 -10.46 -7.75 38.78
C THR A 388 -11.15 -8.77 37.88
N PRO A 389 -11.48 -9.97 38.39
CA PRO A 389 -12.25 -10.97 37.64
C PRO A 389 -13.55 -10.42 37.01
N GLU A 390 -14.12 -9.38 37.60
CA GLU A 390 -15.32 -8.68 37.09
C GLU A 390 -15.06 -7.93 35.78
N GLY A 391 -13.90 -7.30 35.62
CA GLY A 391 -13.49 -6.59 34.41
C GLY A 391 -13.34 -7.53 33.21
N SER A 392 -12.63 -8.65 33.39
CA SER A 392 -12.48 -9.69 32.37
C SER A 392 -13.83 -10.28 31.96
N GLY A 393 -14.76 -10.45 32.93
CA GLY A 393 -16.11 -10.92 32.67
C GLY A 393 -16.96 -9.95 31.82
N LYS A 394 -16.86 -8.63 32.05
CA LYS A 394 -17.56 -7.62 31.23
C LYS A 394 -17.06 -7.64 29.78
N LEU A 395 -15.75 -7.72 29.59
CA LEU A 395 -15.13 -7.77 28.26
C LEU A 395 -15.54 -9.05 27.51
N LEU A 396 -15.48 -10.20 28.19
CA LEU A 396 -15.95 -11.47 27.64
C LEU A 396 -17.44 -11.45 27.26
N ARG A 397 -18.29 -10.76 28.03
CA ARG A 397 -19.70 -10.57 27.66
C ARG A 397 -19.85 -9.69 26.44
N ALA A 398 -19.11 -8.58 26.35
CA ALA A 398 -19.10 -7.71 25.17
C ALA A 398 -18.65 -8.48 23.92
N TYR A 399 -17.53 -9.22 24.01
CA TYR A 399 -17.07 -10.10 22.95
C TYR A 399 -18.09 -11.20 22.64
N GLY A 400 -18.69 -11.81 23.66
CA GLY A 400 -19.73 -12.82 23.48
C GLY A 400 -20.90 -12.33 22.63
N CYS A 401 -21.28 -11.06 22.72
CA CYS A 401 -22.28 -10.46 21.85
C CYS A 401 -21.84 -10.39 20.38
N ILE A 402 -20.57 -10.09 20.10
CA ILE A 402 -19.98 -10.09 18.74
C ILE A 402 -19.83 -11.51 18.20
N LEU A 403 -19.39 -12.44 19.04
CA LEU A 403 -19.05 -13.81 18.67
C LEU A 403 -20.31 -14.67 18.45
N ARG A 404 -21.46 -14.29 19.02
CA ARG A 404 -22.70 -15.07 18.90
C ARG A 404 -23.22 -15.14 17.46
N PRO A 405 -23.29 -14.06 16.67
CA PRO A 405 -23.57 -14.16 15.23
C PRO A 405 -22.57 -15.04 14.48
N LEU A 406 -21.28 -15.00 14.84
CA LEU A 406 -20.25 -15.83 14.20
C LEU A 406 -20.45 -17.33 14.48
N LYS A 407 -20.98 -17.67 15.65
CA LYS A 407 -21.35 -19.05 15.95
C LYS A 407 -22.34 -19.59 14.92
N GLN A 408 -23.33 -18.79 14.50
CA GLN A 408 -24.30 -19.22 13.49
C GLN A 408 -23.62 -19.48 12.13
N LEU A 409 -22.63 -18.66 11.74
CA LEU A 409 -21.83 -18.88 10.54
C LEU A 409 -20.97 -20.15 10.62
N ALA A 410 -20.47 -20.48 11.81
CA ALA A 410 -19.70 -21.70 12.04
C ALA A 410 -20.56 -22.97 12.03
N THR A 411 -21.76 -22.92 12.63
CA THR A 411 -22.65 -24.08 12.77
C THR A 411 -23.47 -24.38 11.53
N ARG A 412 -23.85 -23.36 10.74
CA ARG A 412 -24.65 -23.54 9.53
C ARG A 412 -23.75 -24.05 8.41
N ASP A 413 -23.91 -25.32 8.05
CA ASP A 413 -23.20 -26.03 6.97
C ASP A 413 -21.66 -26.09 7.10
N ASN A 414 -21.10 -25.97 8.30
CA ASN A 414 -19.63 -25.98 8.52
C ASN A 414 -18.87 -24.97 7.63
N ARG A 415 -19.46 -23.77 7.43
CA ARG A 415 -18.95 -22.80 6.46
C ARG A 415 -17.68 -22.10 6.91
N LEU A 416 -17.55 -21.79 8.19
CA LEU A 416 -16.32 -21.21 8.71
C LEU A 416 -15.30 -22.33 8.95
N ALA A 417 -14.32 -22.48 8.06
CA ALA A 417 -13.30 -23.52 8.21
C ALA A 417 -12.45 -23.28 9.48
N ARG A 418 -12.07 -22.03 9.78
CA ARG A 418 -11.32 -21.68 10.98
C ARG A 418 -11.67 -20.28 11.47
N PHE A 419 -11.63 -20.13 12.79
CA PHE A 419 -11.81 -18.87 13.47
C PHE A 419 -10.66 -18.65 14.46
N TYR A 420 -10.12 -17.44 14.47
CA TYR A 420 -9.03 -17.04 15.34
C TYR A 420 -9.39 -15.75 16.07
N THR A 421 -8.82 -15.58 17.25
CA THR A 421 -8.82 -14.29 17.95
C THR A 421 -7.41 -13.95 18.37
N ARG A 422 -7.09 -12.66 18.28
CA ARG A 422 -5.86 -12.07 18.80
C ARG A 422 -6.23 -10.95 19.75
N PHE A 423 -5.70 -11.01 20.96
CA PHE A 423 -5.83 -9.96 21.95
C PHE A 423 -4.47 -9.28 22.03
N ASN A 424 -4.40 -8.04 21.54
CA ASN A 424 -3.21 -7.22 21.75
C ASN A 424 -3.24 -6.75 23.21
N TYR A 425 -2.13 -6.88 23.93
CA TYR A 425 -2.01 -6.40 25.31
C TYR A 425 -1.15 -5.14 25.34
N PRO A 426 -1.37 -4.22 26.28
CA PRO A 426 -0.43 -3.14 26.55
C PRO A 426 0.94 -3.75 26.88
N THR A 427 2.00 -3.23 26.28
CA THR A 427 3.39 -3.72 26.37
C THR A 427 4.01 -3.65 27.76
N HIS A 428 3.32 -3.09 28.77
CA HIS A 428 3.91 -2.66 30.04
C HIS A 428 3.52 -3.52 31.26
N VAL A 429 2.83 -4.64 31.10
CA VAL A 429 2.35 -5.46 32.23
C VAL A 429 3.17 -6.78 32.33
N HIS A 430 3.28 -7.40 33.51
CA HIS A 430 4.07 -8.62 33.78
C HIS A 430 3.78 -9.79 32.81
N GLU A 431 4.80 -10.33 32.14
CA GLU A 431 4.70 -11.25 30.99
C GLU A 431 4.02 -12.60 31.31
N ASP A 432 4.36 -13.26 32.41
CA ASP A 432 3.96 -14.67 32.63
C ASP A 432 2.47 -14.85 32.94
N MET A 433 1.91 -13.96 33.79
CA MET A 433 0.50 -14.04 34.18
C MET A 433 -0.41 -13.80 32.96
N GLN A 434 0.02 -12.94 32.02
CA GLN A 434 -0.71 -12.63 30.80
C GLN A 434 -0.75 -13.78 29.79
N VAL A 435 0.31 -14.58 29.66
CA VAL A 435 0.33 -15.64 28.65
C VAL A 435 -0.75 -16.67 28.91
N LYS A 436 -0.94 -17.07 30.18
CA LYS A 436 -1.96 -18.05 30.57
C LYS A 436 -3.37 -17.48 30.39
N GLU A 437 -3.62 -16.26 30.84
CA GLU A 437 -4.93 -15.61 30.71
C GLU A 437 -5.27 -15.34 29.24
N ARG A 438 -4.32 -14.84 28.43
CA ARG A 438 -4.48 -14.66 26.98
C ARG A 438 -4.82 -15.97 26.28
N LYS A 439 -4.14 -17.06 26.64
CA LYS A 439 -4.41 -18.39 26.07
C LYS A 439 -5.80 -18.88 26.46
N ALA A 440 -6.22 -18.67 27.71
CA ALA A 440 -7.56 -19.01 28.18
C ALA A 440 -8.64 -18.17 27.48
N LEU A 441 -8.42 -16.87 27.32
CA LEU A 441 -9.34 -15.95 26.64
C LEU A 441 -9.48 -16.29 25.15
N LYS A 442 -8.36 -16.54 24.46
CA LYS A 442 -8.33 -17.06 23.08
C LYS A 442 -9.11 -18.37 22.97
N ALA A 443 -8.83 -19.33 23.85
CA ALA A 443 -9.55 -20.61 23.85
C ALA A 443 -11.06 -20.44 24.07
N ALA A 444 -11.47 -19.59 25.02
CA ALA A 444 -12.88 -19.32 25.31
C ALA A 444 -13.60 -18.66 24.14
N ALA A 445 -12.99 -17.64 23.52
CA ALA A 445 -13.54 -16.95 22.36
C ALA A 445 -13.69 -17.89 21.15
N VAL A 446 -12.64 -18.65 20.84
CA VAL A 446 -12.68 -19.59 19.71
C VAL A 446 -13.68 -20.72 19.96
N ARG A 447 -13.74 -21.27 21.18
CA ARG A 447 -14.74 -22.27 21.55
C ARG A 447 -16.17 -21.75 21.44
N THR A 448 -16.40 -20.48 21.79
CA THR A 448 -17.72 -19.83 21.67
C THR A 448 -18.21 -19.81 20.22
N VAL A 449 -17.32 -19.52 19.26
CA VAL A 449 -17.66 -19.49 17.83
C VAL A 449 -17.72 -20.90 17.24
N MET A 450 -16.70 -21.72 17.48
CA MET A 450 -16.54 -23.01 16.79
C MET A 450 -17.32 -24.16 17.45
N GLY A 451 -17.83 -23.99 18.68
CA GLY A 451 -18.60 -25.01 19.39
C GLY A 451 -17.84 -26.33 19.55
N ASP A 452 -18.53 -27.46 19.34
CA ASP A 452 -17.95 -28.81 19.49
C ASP A 452 -16.78 -29.07 18.55
N ARG A 453 -16.73 -28.37 17.41
CA ARG A 453 -15.63 -28.48 16.46
C ARG A 453 -14.32 -27.97 17.04
N TYR A 454 -14.36 -27.00 17.96
CA TYR A 454 -13.16 -26.62 18.73
C TYR A 454 -12.60 -27.85 19.44
N ASN A 455 -13.44 -28.55 20.21
CA ASN A 455 -13.00 -29.73 20.94
C ASN A 455 -12.47 -30.81 19.98
N SER A 456 -13.15 -31.06 18.86
CA SER A 456 -12.66 -32.03 17.85
C SER A 456 -11.29 -31.66 17.26
N LEU A 457 -11.05 -30.37 16.95
CA LEU A 457 -9.78 -29.90 16.41
C LEU A 457 -8.63 -30.00 17.41
N TYR A 458 -8.91 -29.88 18.72
CA TYR A 458 -7.92 -29.85 19.79
C TYR A 458 -7.89 -31.10 20.69
N ALA A 459 -8.77 -32.09 20.48
CA ALA A 459 -8.95 -33.27 21.34
C ALA A 459 -7.69 -34.13 21.52
N ASN A 460 -6.73 -34.06 20.61
CA ASN A 460 -5.55 -34.94 20.57
C ASN A 460 -4.24 -34.21 20.90
N ASN A 461 -4.27 -33.08 21.61
CA ASN A 461 -3.08 -32.21 21.79
C ASN A 461 -2.39 -31.84 20.47
N LYS A 462 -3.10 -31.94 19.33
CA LYS A 462 -2.57 -31.53 18.04
C LYS A 462 -2.25 -30.05 18.13
N SER A 463 -0.98 -29.71 17.97
CA SER A 463 -0.56 -28.33 17.83
C SER A 463 -1.29 -27.72 16.64
N GLU A 464 -1.65 -26.45 16.77
CA GLU A 464 -2.13 -25.65 15.65
C GLU A 464 -1.15 -25.84 14.48
N PRO A 465 -1.62 -26.14 13.25
CA PRO A 465 -0.69 -26.33 12.14
C PRO A 465 0.15 -25.06 11.98
N PRO A 466 1.48 -25.17 11.85
CA PRO A 466 2.35 -24.02 11.85
C PRO A 466 1.98 -23.05 10.71
N PRO A 467 2.28 -21.75 10.85
CA PRO A 467 2.07 -20.74 9.80
C PRO A 467 2.50 -21.20 8.39
N SER A 468 3.55 -22.01 8.31
CA SER A 468 4.11 -22.57 7.08
C SER A 468 3.23 -23.58 6.35
N VAL A 469 2.24 -24.21 7.00
CA VAL A 469 1.25 -25.07 6.29
C VAL A 469 0.29 -24.22 5.44
N TRP A 470 0.26 -22.91 5.69
CA TRP A 470 -0.56 -21.93 4.97
C TRP A 470 0.24 -21.16 3.92
N GLU A 471 1.56 -21.06 4.10
CA GLU A 471 2.49 -20.50 3.12
C GLU A 471 2.75 -21.58 2.05
N LEU A 472 2.23 -21.36 0.83
CA LEU A 472 2.69 -22.15 -0.32
C LEU A 472 4.21 -22.00 -0.41
N VAL A 473 4.93 -23.12 -0.48
CA VAL A 473 6.30 -23.13 -1.01
C VAL A 473 6.16 -22.76 -2.49
N ILE A 474 6.20 -21.46 -2.78
CA ILE A 474 6.34 -20.99 -4.15
C ILE A 474 7.78 -21.31 -4.54
N ASP A 475 7.97 -22.45 -5.21
CA ASP A 475 9.25 -22.80 -5.80
C ASP A 475 9.52 -21.88 -6.99
N HIS A 476 10.13 -20.73 -6.70
CA HIS A 476 10.56 -19.75 -7.70
C HIS A 476 11.66 -20.29 -8.64
N ARG A 477 12.22 -21.48 -8.39
CA ARG A 477 13.26 -22.07 -9.26
C ARG A 477 12.69 -22.93 -10.39
N SER A 478 11.40 -23.28 -10.37
CA SER A 478 10.89 -24.24 -11.34
C SER A 478 10.71 -23.64 -12.74
N GLY A 479 10.48 -22.33 -12.92
CA GLY A 479 10.54 -21.63 -14.22
C GLY A 479 9.77 -22.28 -15.39
N ILE A 480 8.93 -23.27 -15.11
CA ILE A 480 8.33 -24.17 -16.08
C ILE A 480 6.87 -24.32 -15.66
N PHE A 481 6.03 -23.60 -16.41
CA PHE A 481 4.59 -23.76 -16.38
C PHE A 481 4.23 -25.06 -17.11
N ARG A 482 3.61 -26.01 -16.40
CA ARG A 482 2.79 -27.08 -17.00
C ARG A 482 1.48 -27.20 -16.24
#